data_AF-A0A1G6I5H1-F1
#
_entry.id   AF-A0A1G6I5H1-F1
#
_cell.length_a   1.000
_cell.length_b   1.000
_cell.length_c   1.000
_cell.angle_alpha   90.00
_cell.angle_beta   90.00
_cell.angle_gamma   90.00
#
_symmetry.space_group_name_H-M   'P 1'
#
loop_
_entity.id
_entity.type
_entity.pdbx_description
1 polymer ?
#
loop_
_entity_poly.entity_id
_entity_poly.type
_entity_poly.pdbx_seq_one_letter_code
_entity_poly.pdbx_strand_id
1 'polypeptide(L)'
;MSINDLIAAESTASERNPDAAIKAGSKVTRGHRRAKTLQVRLNVEELGALEDLADRRGLPVSTVARDLLLAQLAASNTSTERLIARLRADLDNLASRAT
;
A
#
# COMPACT_ATOMS: atom_id res chain seq x y z
N MET A 1 -36.07 -13.16 -32.56
CA MET A 1 -35.34 -12.09 -31.84
C MET A 1 -33.90 -12.16 -32.30
N SER A 2 -33.36 -11.07 -32.83
CA SER A 2 -31.97 -11.00 -33.30
C SER A 2 -31.01 -10.86 -32.11
N ILE A 3 -29.74 -11.24 -32.30
CA ILE A 3 -28.67 -11.01 -31.31
C ILE A 3 -28.57 -9.52 -30.94
N ASN A 4 -28.76 -8.63 -31.92
CA ASN A 4 -28.75 -7.19 -31.66
C ASN A 4 -29.91 -6.75 -30.75
N ASP A 5 -31.08 -7.38 -30.87
CA ASP A 5 -32.24 -7.08 -30.02
C ASP A 5 -31.97 -7.52 -28.57
N LEU A 6 -31.29 -8.65 -28.38
CA LEU A 6 -30.90 -9.16 -27.07
C LEU A 6 -29.87 -8.25 -26.39
N ILE A 7 -28.87 -7.78 -27.14
CA ILE A 7 -27.84 -6.85 -26.63
C ILE A 7 -28.48 -5.51 -26.24
N ALA A 8 -29.39 -4.98 -27.06
CA ALA A 8 -30.08 -3.73 -26.78
C ALA A 8 -30.98 -3.84 -25.53
N ALA A 9 -31.68 -4.96 -25.37
CA ALA A 9 -32.49 -5.23 -24.19
C ALA A 9 -31.64 -5.33 -22.91
N GLU A 10 -30.52 -6.06 -22.96
CA GLU A 10 -29.61 -6.22 -21.82
C GLU A 10 -28.93 -4.90 -21.43
N SER A 11 -28.52 -4.09 -22.42
CA SER A 11 -27.95 -2.77 -22.19
C SER A 11 -28.95 -1.85 -21.49
N THR A 12 -30.20 -1.82 -21.96
CA THR A 12 -31.26 -1.01 -21.34
C THR A 12 -31.59 -1.48 -19.93
N ALA A 13 -31.56 -2.79 -19.68
CA ALA A 13 -31.78 -3.35 -18.35
C ALA A 13 -30.64 -3.01 -17.38
N SER A 14 -29.39 -3.04 -17.85
CA SER A 14 -28.19 -2.76 -17.04
C SER A 14 -28.10 -1.29 -16.61
N GLU A 15 -28.41 -0.34 -17.50
CA GLU A 15 -28.36 1.10 -17.20
C GLU A 15 -29.51 1.58 -16.28
N ARG A 16 -30.55 0.75 -16.09
CA ARG A 16 -31.73 1.14 -15.32
C ARG A 16 -31.46 1.26 -13.81
N ASN A 17 -30.44 0.58 -13.30
CA ASN A 17 -30.10 0.59 -11.88
C ASN A 17 -28.59 0.41 -11.64
N PRO A 18 -27.77 1.43 -11.94
CA PRO A 18 -26.31 1.36 -11.81
C PRO A 18 -25.84 1.16 -10.36
N ASP A 19 -26.63 1.57 -9.38
CA ASP A 19 -26.34 1.42 -7.94
C ASP A 19 -26.90 0.12 -7.34
N ALA A 20 -27.33 -0.82 -8.18
CA ALA A 20 -27.82 -2.11 -7.70
C ALA A 20 -26.76 -2.83 -6.86
N ALA A 21 -27.19 -3.42 -5.76
CA ALA A 21 -26.30 -4.19 -4.89
C ALA A 21 -25.64 -5.32 -5.69
N ILE A 22 -24.32 -5.44 -5.54
CA ILE A 22 -23.53 -6.49 -6.17
C ILE A 22 -24.05 -7.85 -5.68
N LYS A 23 -24.34 -8.76 -6.63
CA LYS A 23 -24.86 -10.10 -6.33
C LYS A 23 -23.93 -10.84 -5.37
N ALA A 24 -24.52 -11.50 -4.37
CA ALA A 24 -23.79 -12.35 -3.44
C ALA A 24 -22.93 -13.39 -4.20
N GLY A 25 -21.64 -13.46 -3.86
CA GLY A 25 -20.66 -14.32 -4.55
C GLY A 25 -19.89 -13.66 -5.68
N SER A 26 -20.18 -12.39 -6.03
CA SER A 26 -19.38 -11.66 -7.01
C SER A 26 -18.00 -11.31 -6.44
N LYS A 27 -16.94 -11.73 -7.13
CA LYS A 27 -15.56 -11.44 -6.72
C LYS A 27 -15.17 -10.04 -7.22
N VAL A 28 -15.04 -9.08 -6.30
CA VAL A 28 -14.45 -7.77 -6.61
C VAL A 28 -12.97 -7.95 -6.91
N THR A 29 -12.59 -7.94 -8.18
CA THR A 29 -11.19 -8.15 -8.61
C THR A 29 -10.43 -6.83 -8.85
N ARG A 30 -11.13 -5.69 -8.85
CA ARG A 30 -10.57 -4.36 -9.20
C ARG A 30 -10.67 -3.37 -8.04
N GLY A 31 -10.11 -3.73 -6.88
CA GLY A 31 -10.15 -2.91 -5.66
C GLY A 31 -8.83 -2.25 -5.24
N HIS A 32 -7.72 -2.47 -5.94
CA HIS A 32 -6.40 -2.00 -5.51
C HIS A 32 -5.78 -1.02 -6.51
N ARG A 33 -5.20 0.08 -6.00
CA ARG A 33 -4.26 0.91 -6.77
C ARG A 33 -3.20 -0.01 -7.37
N ARG A 34 -3.04 0.02 -8.68
CA ARG A 34 -1.98 -0.73 -9.39
C ARG A 34 -0.64 -0.44 -8.71
N ALA A 35 0.15 -1.47 -8.44
CA ALA A 35 1.54 -1.30 -8.02
C ALA A 35 2.23 -0.38 -9.05
N LYS A 36 2.89 0.66 -8.56
CA LYS A 36 3.67 1.57 -9.40
C LYS A 36 5.13 1.14 -9.37
N THR A 37 5.77 1.15 -10.54
CA THR A 37 7.19 0.81 -10.66
C THR A 37 8.04 2.06 -10.39
N LEU A 38 9.01 1.94 -9.50
CA LEU A 38 10.06 2.92 -9.26
C LEU A 38 11.36 2.40 -9.89
N GLN A 39 12.02 3.21 -10.72
CA GLN A 39 13.34 2.91 -11.24
C GLN A 39 14.39 3.61 -10.39
N VAL A 40 15.37 2.85 -9.88
CA VAL A 40 16.48 3.35 -9.08
C VAL A 40 17.77 3.04 -9.83
N ARG A 41 18.64 4.04 -10.00
CA ARG A 41 19.96 3.83 -10.59
C ARG A 41 20.92 3.41 -9.49
N LEU A 42 21.44 2.20 -9.61
CA LEU A 42 22.47 1.64 -8.74
C LEU A 42 23.70 1.34 -9.58
N ASN A 43 24.87 1.40 -8.96
CA ASN A 43 26.09 0.86 -9.57
C ASN A 43 26.12 -0.68 -9.40
N VAL A 44 27.12 -1.33 -10.01
CA VAL A 44 27.23 -2.79 -10.02
C VAL A 44 27.46 -3.36 -8.61
N GLU A 45 28.24 -2.68 -7.78
CA GLU A 45 28.56 -3.12 -6.42
C GLU A 45 27.34 -2.99 -5.49
N GLU A 46 26.60 -1.89 -5.61
CA GLU A 46 25.36 -1.63 -4.87
C GLU A 46 24.26 -2.64 -5.22
N LEU A 47 24.12 -2.97 -6.51
CA LEU A 47 23.18 -3.99 -6.95
C LEU A 47 23.59 -5.37 -6.43
N GLY A 48 24.87 -5.72 -6.54
CA GLY A 48 25.39 -7.00 -6.04
C GLY A 48 25.17 -7.18 -4.53
N ALA A 49 25.43 -6.12 -3.73
CA ALA A 49 25.18 -6.16 -2.29
C ALA A 49 23.70 -6.38 -1.94
N LEU A 50 22.80 -5.84 -2.76
CA LEU A 50 21.35 -6.01 -2.60
C LEU A 50 20.89 -7.43 -3.00
N GLU A 51 21.46 -7.99 -4.07
CA GLU A 51 21.23 -9.36 -4.51
C GLU A 51 21.72 -10.37 -3.46
N ASP A 52 22.94 -10.20 -2.95
CA ASP A 52 23.48 -11.06 -1.89
C ASP A 52 22.60 -11.04 -0.62
N LEU A 53 22.07 -9.86 -0.27
CA LEU A 53 21.16 -9.72 0.86
C LEU A 53 19.81 -10.41 0.61
N ALA A 54 19.32 -10.35 -0.61
CA ALA A 54 18.10 -11.00 -1.04
C ALA A 54 18.24 -12.52 -0.99
N ASP A 55 19.36 -13.06 -1.48
CA ASP A 55 19.68 -14.49 -1.47
C ASP A 55 19.80 -15.02 -0.04
N ARG A 56 20.52 -14.31 0.85
CA ARG A 56 20.61 -14.69 2.27
C ARG A 56 19.25 -14.75 2.97
N ARG A 57 18.29 -13.94 2.54
CA ARG A 57 16.93 -13.90 3.10
C ARG A 57 15.94 -14.80 2.36
N GLY A 58 16.32 -15.38 1.21
CA GLY A 58 15.42 -16.14 0.35
C GLY A 58 14.25 -15.31 -0.19
N LEU A 59 14.45 -13.99 -0.39
CA LEU A 59 13.41 -13.07 -0.82
C LEU A 59 13.76 -12.43 -2.16
N PRO A 60 12.77 -11.98 -2.96
CA PRO A 60 13.06 -11.20 -4.16
C PRO A 60 13.78 -9.89 -3.85
N VAL A 61 14.72 -9.50 -4.71
CA VAL A 61 15.47 -8.23 -4.63
C VAL A 61 14.52 -7.03 -4.47
N SER A 62 13.41 -7.01 -5.21
CA SER A 62 12.40 -5.94 -5.13
C SER A 62 11.68 -5.87 -3.78
N THR A 63 11.49 -7.02 -3.12
CA THR A 63 10.90 -7.09 -1.78
C THR A 63 11.87 -6.53 -0.74
N VAL A 64 13.14 -6.92 -0.82
CA VAL A 64 14.18 -6.42 0.08
C VAL A 64 14.42 -4.92 -0.12
N ALA A 65 14.49 -4.46 -1.37
CA ALA A 65 14.61 -3.04 -1.69
C ALA A 65 13.45 -2.23 -1.11
N ARG A 66 12.22 -2.72 -1.28
CA ARG A 66 11.02 -2.07 -0.74
C ARG A 66 11.04 -2.01 0.79
N ASP A 67 11.42 -3.10 1.44
CA ASP A 67 11.49 -3.18 2.91
C ASP A 67 12.49 -2.17 3.47
N LEU A 68 13.71 -2.12 2.91
CA LEU A 68 14.74 -1.15 3.29
C LEU A 68 14.27 0.30 3.09
N LEU A 69 13.66 0.61 1.94
CA LEU A 69 13.14 1.95 1.65
C LEU A 69 12.05 2.35 2.64
N LEU A 70 11.10 1.46 2.94
CA LEU A 70 10.02 1.76 3.88
C LEU A 70 10.50 1.87 5.32
N ALA A 71 11.45 1.03 5.74
CA ALA A 71 12.07 1.13 7.06
C ALA A 71 12.76 2.48 7.25
N GLN A 72 13.52 2.94 6.26
CA GLN A 72 14.19 4.24 6.32
C GLN A 72 13.21 5.41 6.34
N LEU A 73 12.13 5.34 5.55
CA LEU A 73 11.08 6.35 5.57
C LEU A 73 10.33 6.37 6.91
N ALA A 74 10.08 5.21 7.53
CA ALA A 74 9.46 5.12 8.85
C ALA A 74 10.37 5.68 9.96
N ALA A 75 11.67 5.39 9.90
CA ALA A 75 12.66 5.95 10.83
C ALA A 75 12.75 7.47 10.69
N SER A 76 12.76 7.98 9.46
CA SER A 76 12.76 9.42 9.17
C SER A 76 11.43 10.09 9.58
N ASN A 77 10.33 9.35 9.51
CA ASN A 77 9.02 9.73 10.03
C ASN A 77 8.88 9.48 11.53
N THR A 78 9.91 9.12 12.26
CA THR A 78 9.92 9.26 13.71
C THR A 78 10.81 10.46 13.99
N SER A 79 10.34 11.65 13.57
CA SER A 79 11.13 12.85 13.79
C SER A 79 11.42 12.97 15.28
N THR A 80 12.68 13.23 15.62
CA THR A 80 13.11 13.46 17.00
C THR A 80 12.18 14.45 17.70
N GLU A 81 11.66 15.43 16.96
CA GLU A 81 10.63 16.39 17.38
C GLU A 81 9.32 15.74 17.84
N ARG A 82 8.81 14.72 17.13
CA ARG A 82 7.60 13.97 17.53
C ARG A 82 7.85 13.09 18.76
N LEU A 83 9.04 12.51 18.88
CA LEU A 83 9.47 11.79 20.09
C LEU A 83 9.58 12.75 21.28
N ILE A 84 10.20 13.92 21.11
CA ILE A 84 10.30 14.96 22.13
C ILE A 84 8.91 15.47 22.53
N ALA A 85 8.02 15.72 21.56
CA ALA A 85 6.65 16.15 21.84
C ALA A 85 5.86 15.11 22.64
N ARG A 86 6.02 13.82 22.30
CA ARG A 86 5.43 12.71 23.04
C ARG A 86 5.95 12.66 24.48
N LEU A 87 7.27 12.71 24.67
CA LEU A 87 7.91 12.67 25.99
C LEU A 87 7.48 13.85 26.88
N ARG A 88 7.36 15.05 26.31
CA ARG A 88 6.84 16.22 27.04
C ARG A 88 5.41 16.00 27.53
N ALA A 89 4.52 15.53 26.65
CA ALA A 89 3.13 15.24 27.01
C ALA A 89 3.02 14.15 28.09
N ASP A 90 3.87 13.13 28.04
CA ASP A 90 3.89 12.07 29.05
C ASP A 90 4.40 12.59 30.40
N LEU A 91 5.39 13.49 30.43
CA LEU A 91 5.86 14.15 31.66
C LEU A 91 4.82 15.10 32.27
N ASP A 92 4.11 15.88 31.46
CA ASP A 92 3.04 16.76 31.93
C ASP A 92 1.89 15.96 32.56
N ASN A 93 1.55 14.82 31.95
CA ASN A 93 0.58 13.87 32.51
C ASN A 93 1.04 13.24 33.82
N LEU A 94 2.34 13.00 34.02
CA LEU A 94 2.86 12.51 35.30
C LEU A 94 2.86 13.61 36.36
N ALA A 95 3.27 14.83 36.00
CA ALA A 95 3.29 15.98 36.90
C ALA A 95 1.89 16.31 37.43
N SER A 96 0.88 16.30 36.56
CA SER A 96 -0.53 16.52 36.93
C SER A 96 -1.14 15.41 37.79
N ARG A 97 -0.53 14.23 37.85
CA ARG A 97 -0.94 13.11 38.74
C ARG A 97 -0.19 13.10 40.07
N ALA A 98 0.86 13.91 40.20
CA ALA A 98 1.69 14.00 41.39
C ALA A 98 1.27 15.15 42.33
N THR A 99 0.34 16.01 41.90
CA THR A 99 -0.36 17.04 42.69
C THR A 99 -1.76 16.59 43.05
#